data_AF-A0A967VTA8-F1
#
_entry.id   AF-A0A967VTA8-F1
#
_cell.length_a   1.000
_cell.length_b   1.000
_cell.length_c   1.000
_cell.angle_alpha   90.00
_cell.angle_beta   90.00
_cell.angle_gamma   90.00
#
_symmetry.space_group_name_H-M   'P 1'
#
loop_
_entity.id
_entity.type
_entity.pdbx_description
1 polymer ?
#
loop_
_entity_poly.entity_id
_entity_poly.type
_entity_poly.pdbx_seq_one_letter_code
_entity_poly.pdbx_strand_id
1 'polypeptide(L)' 'EGLDELPRAGLNLEVKPFALAGGTQEDTLLGLPGSPAMLTDGQLDVGMDAKWEVRPGLTLDLTLNT' A
#
# COMPACT_ATOMS: atom_id res chain seq x y z
N GLU A 1 -17.01 -15.43 -21.57
CA GLU A 1 -16.94 -14.83 -22.91
C GLU A 1 -17.42 -13.39 -22.79
N GLY A 2 -16.58 -12.40 -23.09
CA GLY A 2 -16.93 -10.98 -22.89
C GLY A 2 -15.75 -10.04 -22.67
N LEU A 3 -14.61 -10.54 -22.18
CA LEU A 3 -13.38 -9.73 -22.06
C LEU A 3 -12.62 -9.65 -23.39
N ASP A 4 -12.76 -10.66 -24.27
CA ASP A 4 -12.10 -10.69 -25.59
C ASP A 4 -12.76 -9.76 -26.63
N GLU A 5 -13.97 -9.27 -26.37
CA GLU A 5 -14.72 -8.36 -27.26
C GLU A 5 -14.45 -6.88 -26.96
N LEU A 6 -13.65 -6.59 -25.93
CA LEU A 6 -13.30 -5.23 -25.57
C LEU A 6 -12.32 -4.63 -26.59
N PRO A 7 -12.43 -3.32 -26.89
CA PRO A 7 -11.47 -2.63 -27.74
C PRO A 7 -10.04 -2.89 -27.22
N ARG A 8 -9.12 -3.20 -28.14
CA ARG A 8 -7.72 -3.41 -27.75
C ARG A 8 -7.17 -2.14 -27.11
N ALA A 9 -7.03 -2.15 -25.79
CA ALA A 9 -6.23 -1.15 -25.10
C ALA A 9 -4.78 -1.27 -25.56
N GLY A 10 -4.09 -0.13 -25.73
CA GLY A 10 -2.63 -0.14 -25.90
C GLY A 10 -1.93 -0.72 -24.65
N LEU A 11 -0.61 -0.77 -24.65
CA LEU A 11 0.14 -1.12 -23.44
C LEU A 11 -0.19 -0.09 -22.33
N ASN A 12 -0.99 -0.48 -21.33
CA ASN A 12 -1.39 0.35 -20.21
C ASN A 12 -0.63 -0.09 -18.95
N LEU A 13 0.53 0.51 -18.71
CA LEU A 13 1.35 0.32 -17.52
C LEU A 13 1.42 1.63 -16.73
N GLU A 14 0.97 1.59 -15.49
CA GLU A 14 1.09 2.69 -14.54
C GLU A 14 1.99 2.26 -13.37
N VAL A 15 2.92 3.12 -12.97
CA VAL A 15 3.79 2.89 -11.82
C VAL A 15 3.75 4.13 -10.91
N LYS A 16 3.46 3.91 -9.63
CA LYS A 16 3.32 4.94 -8.61
C LYS A 16 4.26 4.64 -7.43
N PRO A 17 5.39 5.34 -7.29
CA PRO A 17 6.14 5.29 -6.04
C PRO A 17 5.34 5.98 -4.93
N PHE A 18 5.45 5.49 -3.71
CA PHE A 18 4.82 6.12 -2.56
C PHE A 18 5.72 6.07 -1.32
N ALA A 19 5.45 7.00 -0.40
CA ALA A 19 6.05 7.04 0.93
C ALA A 19 4.94 7.40 1.93
N LEU A 20 4.84 6.62 3.00
CA LEU A 20 3.91 6.80 4.10
C LEU A 20 4.73 7.09 5.36
N ALA A 21 4.45 8.21 6.01
CA ALA A 21 5.05 8.54 7.29
C ALA A 21 3.94 8.67 8.33
N GLY A 22 4.13 8.05 9.49
CA GLY A 22 3.15 8.03 10.56
C GLY A 22 3.80 7.76 11.91
N GLY A 23 2.98 7.79 12.96
CA GLY A 23 3.38 7.33 14.28
C GLY A 23 2.41 6.29 14.77
N THR A 24 2.92 5.21 15.35
CA THR A 24 2.11 4.27 16.13
C THR A 24 2.18 4.69 17.60
N GLN A 25 1.02 4.72 18.25
CA GLN A 25 0.92 4.95 19.69
C GLN A 25 0.29 3.70 20.30
N GLU A 26 1.12 2.90 20.96
CA GLU A 26 0.63 1.79 21.75
C GLU A 26 0.25 2.30 23.14
N ASP A 27 -1.05 2.28 23.47
CA ASP A 27 -1.52 2.52 24.83
C ASP A 27 -1.14 1.29 25.68
N THR A 28 0.06 1.32 26.25
CA THR A 28 0.54 0.24 27.10
C THR A 28 -0.24 0.25 28.41
N LEU A 29 -1.33 -0.54 28.48
CA LEU A 29 -2.10 -0.82 29.70
C LEU A 29 -1.35 -1.71 30.70
N LEU A 30 -0.02 -1.67 30.70
CA LEU A 30 0.88 -2.41 31.60
C LEU A 30 1.94 -1.47 32.19
N GLY A 31 1.53 -0.27 32.58
CA GLY A 31 2.29 0.55 33.52
C GLY A 31 1.80 0.27 34.93
N LEU A 32 2.70 -0.16 35.82
CA LEU A 32 2.55 0.00 37.27
C LEU A 32 1.91 1.37 37.60
N PRO A 33 1.10 1.47 38.67
CA PRO A 33 0.45 2.73 39.04
C PRO A 33 1.49 3.82 39.27
N GLY A 34 1.55 4.82 38.36
CA GLY A 34 2.37 6.01 38.56
C GLY A 34 2.90 6.73 37.32
N SER A 35 2.97 6.12 36.14
CA SER A 35 3.45 6.84 34.94
C SER A 35 3.01 6.15 33.64
N PRO A 36 2.06 6.72 32.85
CA PRO A 36 1.85 6.28 31.48
C PRO A 36 3.01 6.77 30.63
N ALA A 37 3.97 5.89 30.32
CA ALA A 37 4.96 6.16 29.31
C ALA A 37 4.30 5.97 27.93
N MET A 38 3.89 7.07 27.30
CA MET A 38 3.51 7.06 25.89
C MET A 38 4.77 6.84 25.06
N LEU A 39 4.95 5.62 24.57
CA LEU A 39 5.95 5.32 23.55
C LEU A 39 5.32 5.67 22.19
N THR A 40 5.84 6.71 21.55
CA THR A 40 5.51 7.04 20.16
C THR A 40 6.64 6.49 19.31
N ASP A 41 6.33 5.48 18.48
CA ASP A 41 7.26 4.98 17.49
C ASP A 41 6.98 5.65 16.14
N GLY A 42 8.03 6.13 15.49
CA GLY A 42 7.94 6.80 14.20
C GLY A 42 8.11 5.78 13.09
N GLN A 43 7.10 5.60 12.25
CA GLN A 43 7.14 4.65 11.14
C GLN A 43 7.22 5.40 9.81
N LEU A 44 8.16 4.97 8.97
CA LEU A 44 8.29 5.40 7.58
C LEU A 44 8.28 4.15 6.70
N ASP A 45 7.24 4.00 5.88
CA ASP A 45 7.13 2.93 4.90
C ASP A 45 7.32 3.53 3.50
N VAL A 46 8.10 2.87 2.66
CA VAL A 46 8.25 3.28 1.27
C VAL A 46 7.96 2.12 0.34
N GLY A 47 7.45 2.42 -0.85
CA GLY A 47 7.03 1.36 -1.74
C GLY A 47 6.77 1.82 -3.16
N MET A 48 6.34 0.85 -3.95
CA MET A 48 5.98 1.04 -5.35
C MET A 48 4.70 0.25 -5.64
N ASP A 49 3.78 0.92 -6.30
CA ASP A 49 2.57 0.32 -6.85
C ASP A 49 2.68 0.27 -8.38
N ALA A 50 2.32 -0.86 -8.97
CA ALA A 50 2.34 -1.05 -10.41
C ALA A 50 1.03 -1.70 -10.86
N LYS A 51 0.38 -1.06 -11.83
CA LYS A 51 -0.87 -1.53 -12.41
C LYS A 51 -0.69 -1.74 -13.90
N TRP A 52 -1.01 -2.95 -14.37
CA TRP A 52 -0.81 -3.32 -15.77
C TRP A 52 -2.03 -4.05 -16.34
N GLU A 53 -2.55 -3.56 -17.47
CA GLU A 53 -3.57 -4.28 -18.24
C GLU A 53 -2.92 -5.30 -19.17
N VAL A 54 -3.03 -6.59 -18.81
CA VAL A 54 -2.38 -7.71 -19.54
C VAL A 54 -3.19 -8.07 -20.78
N ARG A 55 -4.52 -7.95 -20.69
CA ARG A 55 -5.49 -8.10 -21.78
C ARG A 55 -6.67 -7.17 -21.51
N PRO A 56 -7.46 -6.79 -22.52
CA PRO A 56 -8.62 -5.93 -22.33
C PRO A 56 -9.51 -6.41 -21.17
N GLY A 57 -9.69 -5.55 -20.18
CA GLY A 57 -10.50 -5.85 -18.99
C GLY A 57 -9.87 -6.81 -17.96
N LEU A 58 -8.62 -7.23 -18.14
CA LEU A 58 -7.84 -8.01 -17.17
C LEU A 58 -6.63 -7.20 -16.69
N THR A 59 -6.63 -6.84 -15.42
CA THR A 59 -5.58 -6.04 -14.79
C THR A 59 -4.79 -6.85 -13.77
N LEU A 60 -3.47 -6.76 -13.85
CA LEU A 60 -2.52 -7.20 -12.84
C LEU A 60 -2.19 -6.01 -11.93
N ASP A 61 -2.26 -6.25 -10.63
CA ASP A 61 -1.96 -5.27 -9.58
C ASP A 61 -0.80 -5.82 -8.73
N LEU A 62 0.28 -5.03 -8.59
CA LEU A 62 1.49 -5.41 -7.87
C LEU A 62 1.92 -4.28 -6.94
N THR A 63 1.95 -4.57 -5.65
CA THR A 63 2.43 -3.65 -4.62
C THR A 63 3.69 -4.21 -3.95
N LEU A 64 4.75 -3.40 -3.87
CA LEU A 64 6.01 -3.71 -3.20
C LEU A 64 6.25 -2.70 -2.08
N ASN A 65 6.47 -3.18 -0.85
CA ASN A 65 6.66 -2.36 0.34
C ASN A 65 7.99 -2.75 1.02
N THR A 66 8.72 -1.77 1.55
CA THR A 66 9.94 -1.96 2.35
C THR A 66 9.96 -1.08 3.59
#